data_AF-A0AA96XLT9-F1
#
_entry.id   AF-A0AA96XLT9-F1
#
_cell.length_a   1.000
_cell.length_b   1.000
_cell.length_c   1.000
_cell.angle_alpha   90.00
_cell.angle_beta   90.00
_cell.angle_gamma   90.00
#
_symmetry.space_group_name_H-M   'P 1'
#
loop_
_entity.id
_entity.type
_entity.pdbx_description
1 polymer ?
#
loop_
_entity_poly.entity_id
_entity_poly.type
_entity_poly.pdbx_seq_one_letter_code
_entity_poly.pdbx_strand_id
1 'polypeptide(L)'
;MRYYLDAEYTRFGGELMSLALVPADPALESFYVAVEWVGPTDPWVETHVVPYLGSEFASRERASLKLAAFMRERTVGHMVIVADWPTDFEHLLSLLITGPGRMHPVPGFDMKFQRLPGFNTASTSRVPHNALADAEALRDYCEANHG
;
A
#
# COMPACT_ATOMS: atom_id res chain seq x y z
N MET A 1 11.33 -12.61 0.39
CA MET A 1 10.54 -12.09 -0.73
C MET A 1 10.28 -10.60 -0.53
N ARG A 2 10.40 -9.80 -1.60
CA ARG A 2 10.10 -8.37 -1.59
C ARG A 2 8.64 -8.12 -1.98
N TYR A 3 8.03 -7.14 -1.32
CA TYR A 3 6.75 -6.55 -1.66
C TYR A 3 6.90 -5.05 -1.80
N TYR A 4 6.19 -4.46 -2.75
CA TYR A 4 6.17 -3.04 -3.03
C TYR A 4 4.86 -2.45 -2.52
N LEU A 5 4.98 -1.40 -1.72
CA LEU A 5 3.90 -0.76 -0.99
C LEU A 5 3.61 0.59 -1.62
N ASP A 6 2.32 0.89 -1.74
CA ASP A 6 1.79 2.21 -2.00
C ASP A 6 0.44 2.36 -1.27
N ALA A 7 0.08 3.59 -0.93
CA ALA A 7 -1.18 3.90 -0.25
C ALA A 7 -1.73 5.28 -0.65
N GLU A 8 -3.05 5.34 -0.79
CA GLU A 8 -3.79 6.58 -1.05
C GLU A 8 -4.53 7.04 0.20
N TYR A 9 -4.58 8.35 0.45
CA TYR A 9 -5.16 8.92 1.67
C TYR A 9 -5.81 10.28 1.44
N THR A 10 -6.77 10.60 2.31
CA THR A 10 -7.70 11.74 2.13
C THR A 10 -7.03 13.12 2.02
N ARG A 11 -5.88 13.31 2.69
CA ARG A 11 -5.05 14.52 2.70
C ARG A 11 -3.76 14.26 3.50
N PHE A 12 -2.86 15.23 3.58
CA PHE A 12 -1.73 15.16 4.53
C PHE A 12 -2.21 14.91 5.97
N GLY A 13 -1.73 13.83 6.59
CA GLY A 13 -2.15 13.39 7.92
C GLY A 13 -3.61 12.89 7.99
N GLY A 14 -4.20 12.54 6.85
CA GLY A 14 -5.57 12.11 6.71
C GLY A 14 -5.78 10.60 6.90
N GLU A 15 -7.01 10.15 6.66
CA GLU A 15 -7.40 8.74 6.69
C GLU A 15 -6.95 7.99 5.43
N LEU A 16 -6.67 6.70 5.61
CA LEU A 16 -6.36 5.76 4.53
C LEU A 16 -7.59 5.52 3.65
N MET A 17 -7.39 5.53 2.33
CA MET A 17 -8.42 5.26 1.32
C MET A 17 -8.12 3.99 0.52
N SER A 18 -6.86 3.70 0.20
CA SER A 18 -6.47 2.39 -0.31
C SER A 18 -5.03 2.04 0.04
N LEU A 19 -4.70 0.74 0.03
CA LEU A 19 -3.36 0.22 0.25
C LEU A 19 -3.10 -1.00 -0.63
N ALA A 20 -1.91 -1.09 -1.20
CA ALA A 20 -1.47 -2.23 -1.98
C ALA A 20 -0.17 -2.86 -1.46
N LEU A 21 -0.02 -4.17 -1.64
CA LEU A 21 1.27 -4.87 -1.52
C LEU A 21 1.47 -5.75 -2.75
N VAL A 22 2.42 -5.37 -3.59
CA VAL A 22 2.70 -6.04 -4.86
C VAL A 22 3.97 -6.89 -4.74
N PRO A 23 3.94 -8.20 -4.96
CA PRO A 23 5.13 -9.04 -4.89
C PRO A 23 6.14 -8.71 -6.00
N ALA A 24 7.43 -8.91 -5.72
CA ALA A 24 8.48 -8.78 -6.74
C ALA A 24 8.32 -9.74 -7.92
N ASP A 25 7.79 -10.95 -7.67
CA ASP A 25 7.43 -11.88 -8.74
C ASP A 25 6.01 -11.56 -9.24
N PRO A 26 5.84 -11.09 -10.49
CA PRO A 26 4.54 -10.72 -11.05
C PRO A 26 3.61 -11.93 -11.27
N ALA A 27 4.11 -13.17 -11.15
CA ALA A 27 3.26 -14.36 -11.17
C ALA A 27 2.50 -14.59 -9.85
N LEU A 28 2.86 -13.86 -8.78
CA LEU A 28 2.20 -13.95 -7.48
C LEU A 28 1.09 -12.90 -7.34
N GLU A 29 0.09 -13.24 -6.54
CA GLU A 29 -1.06 -12.36 -6.30
C GLU A 29 -0.68 -11.13 -5.46
N SER A 30 -1.07 -9.95 -5.93
CA SER A 30 -1.00 -8.69 -5.21
C SER A 30 -2.12 -8.54 -4.18
N PHE A 31 -1.84 -7.82 -3.10
CA PHE A 31 -2.87 -7.32 -2.20
C PHE A 31 -3.34 -5.94 -2.66
N TYR A 32 -4.65 -5.71 -2.62
CA TYR A 32 -5.25 -4.39 -2.73
C TYR A 32 -6.49 -4.31 -1.83
N VAL A 33 -6.68 -3.18 -1.16
CA VAL A 33 -7.90 -2.89 -0.41
C VAL A 33 -8.26 -1.41 -0.54
N ALA A 34 -9.52 -1.12 -0.89
CA ALA A 34 -10.13 0.18 -0.70
C ALA A 34 -10.83 0.23 0.67
N VAL A 35 -10.67 1.33 1.40
CA VAL A 35 -11.08 1.50 2.79
C VAL A 35 -12.10 2.63 2.88
N GLU A 36 -13.15 2.43 3.65
CA GLU A 36 -14.13 3.48 3.98
C GLU A 36 -13.46 4.60 4.80
N TRP A 37 -13.77 5.87 4.49
CA TRP A 37 -13.33 7.04 5.27
C TRP A 37 -14.52 7.96 5.56
N VAL A 38 -14.41 8.79 6.59
CA VAL A 38 -15.49 9.71 7.02
C VAL A 38 -15.04 11.17 6.97
N GLY A 39 -13.75 11.42 7.21
CA GLY A 39 -13.19 12.74 7.33
C GLY A 39 -13.07 13.51 6.01
N PRO A 40 -12.64 14.78 6.11
CA PRO A 40 -12.53 15.64 4.93
C PRO A 40 -11.54 15.09 3.90
N THR A 41 -11.97 15.05 2.65
CA THR A 41 -11.12 14.75 1.48
C THR A 41 -10.61 16.05 0.89
N ASP A 42 -9.32 16.12 0.53
CA ASP A 42 -8.79 17.25 -0.22
C ASP A 42 -9.44 17.30 -1.62
N PRO A 43 -9.81 18.49 -2.16
CA PRO A 43 -10.42 18.59 -3.48
C PRO A 43 -9.59 17.98 -4.62
N TRP A 44 -8.26 18.01 -4.49
CA TRP A 44 -7.37 17.36 -5.44
C TRP A 44 -7.55 15.83 -5.38
N VAL A 45 -7.63 15.24 -4.18
CA VAL A 45 -7.85 13.81 -3.96
C VAL A 45 -9.22 13.37 -4.48
N GLU A 46 -10.26 14.19 -4.28
CA GLU A 46 -11.60 13.91 -4.84
C GLU A 46 -11.57 13.78 -6.37
N THR A 47 -10.71 14.56 -7.02
CA THR A 47 -10.62 14.59 -8.48
C THR A 47 -9.69 13.51 -9.04
N HIS A 48 -8.58 13.23 -8.34
CA HIS A 48 -7.47 12.43 -8.89
C HIS A 48 -7.32 11.06 -8.27
N VAL A 49 -7.89 10.79 -7.10
CA VAL A 49 -7.74 9.50 -6.39
C VAL A 49 -9.08 8.76 -6.34
N VAL A 50 -10.12 9.42 -5.81
CA VAL A 50 -11.44 8.79 -5.57
C VAL A 50 -12.00 8.04 -6.78
N PRO A 51 -11.92 8.57 -8.03
CA PRO A 51 -12.43 7.87 -9.21
C PRO A 51 -11.76 6.52 -9.49
N TYR A 52 -10.56 6.28 -8.96
CA TYR A 52 -9.75 5.10 -9.24
C TYR A 52 -9.72 4.08 -8.09
N LEU A 53 -10.46 4.31 -7.00
CA LEU A 53 -10.49 3.39 -5.85
C LEU A 53 -11.27 2.10 -6.12
N GLY A 54 -12.14 2.11 -7.13
CA GLY A 54 -13.10 1.03 -7.40
C GLY A 54 -14.40 1.19 -6.63
N SER A 55 -15.19 0.12 -6.52
CA SER A 55 -16.56 0.17 -5.97
C SER A 55 -16.77 -0.63 -4.67
N GLU A 56 -15.81 -1.45 -4.26
CA GLU A 56 -15.92 -2.32 -3.07
C GLU A 56 -15.04 -1.82 -1.93
N PHE A 57 -15.62 -0.96 -1.10
CA PHE A 57 -14.95 -0.45 0.10
C PHE A 57 -15.13 -1.41 1.27
N ALA A 58 -14.06 -1.57 2.05
CA ALA A 58 -14.07 -2.32 3.29
C ALA A 58 -14.02 -1.36 4.48
N SER A 59 -14.70 -1.71 5.57
CA SER A 59 -14.45 -1.05 6.86
C SER A 59 -12.97 -1.17 7.22
N ARG A 60 -12.46 -0.23 8.00
CA ARG A 60 -11.07 -0.23 8.46
C ARG A 60 -10.70 -1.53 9.17
N GLU A 61 -11.59 -2.08 10.00
CA GLU A 61 -11.38 -3.37 10.68
C GLU A 61 -11.31 -4.53 9.69
N ARG A 62 -12.14 -4.52 8.66
CA ARG A 62 -12.13 -5.56 7.63
C ARG A 62 -10.87 -5.48 6.78
N ALA A 63 -10.42 -4.27 6.43
CA ALA A 63 -9.16 -4.04 5.73
C ALA A 63 -7.96 -4.51 6.56
N SER A 64 -7.95 -4.18 7.86
CA SER A 64 -6.96 -4.62 8.84
C SER A 64 -6.86 -6.16 8.90
N LEU A 65 -8.01 -6.84 8.98
CA LEU A 65 -8.06 -8.30 8.99
C LEU A 65 -7.55 -8.92 7.67
N LYS A 66 -7.96 -8.35 6.52
CA LYS A 66 -7.52 -8.80 5.19
C LYS A 66 -6.01 -8.66 5.02
N LEU A 67 -5.43 -7.52 5.40
CA LEU A 67 -3.99 -7.28 5.34
C LEU A 67 -3.22 -8.31 6.17
N ALA A 68 -3.63 -8.50 7.43
CA ALA A 68 -2.95 -9.46 8.30
C ALA A 68 -3.05 -10.91 7.79
N ALA A 69 -4.19 -11.29 7.21
CA ALA A 69 -4.35 -12.59 6.57
C ALA A 69 -3.42 -12.75 5.37
N PHE A 70 -3.40 -11.78 4.45
CA PHE A 70 -2.51 -11.76 3.30
C PHE A 70 -1.05 -11.91 3.72
N MET A 71 -0.57 -11.10 4.68
CA MET A 71 0.81 -11.16 5.14
C MET A 71 1.18 -12.55 5.70
N ARG A 72 0.30 -13.18 6.48
CA ARG A 72 0.54 -14.54 7.00
C ARG A 72 0.59 -15.59 5.90
N GLU A 73 -0.33 -15.53 4.95
CA GLU A 73 -0.45 -16.53 3.88
C GLU A 73 0.67 -16.41 2.84
N ARG A 74 1.13 -15.19 2.57
CA ARG A 74 2.11 -14.91 1.51
C ARG A 74 3.55 -14.91 2.01
N THR A 75 3.78 -14.93 3.31
CA THR A 75 5.15 -14.99 3.84
C THR A 75 5.77 -16.36 3.62
N VAL A 76 6.64 -16.42 2.62
CA VAL A 76 7.57 -17.53 2.40
C VAL A 76 8.98 -17.03 2.68
N GLY A 77 9.55 -17.45 3.81
CA GLY A 77 10.86 -17.00 4.28
C GLY A 77 10.83 -15.56 4.81
N HIS A 78 11.87 -14.78 4.49
CA HIS A 78 12.03 -13.42 5.00
C HIS A 78 11.25 -12.39 4.17
N MET A 79 10.30 -11.66 4.75
CA MET A 79 9.51 -10.62 4.07
C MET A 79 10.22 -9.25 4.14
N VAL A 80 10.31 -8.56 3.01
CA VAL A 80 10.81 -7.17 2.92
C VAL A 80 9.76 -6.32 2.22
N ILE A 81 9.32 -5.25 2.87
CA ILE A 81 8.34 -4.30 2.31
C ILE A 81 9.09 -3.04 1.90
N VAL A 82 9.00 -2.70 0.61
CA VAL A 82 9.71 -1.59 -0.04
C VAL A 82 8.71 -0.50 -0.36
N ALA A 83 9.02 0.75 0.01
CA ALA A 83 8.27 1.93 -0.40
C ALA A 83 9.24 3.10 -0.65
N ASP A 84 8.85 4.02 -1.52
CA ASP A 84 9.58 5.27 -1.78
C ASP A 84 8.98 6.49 -1.07
N TRP A 85 7.85 6.31 -0.38
CA TRP A 85 7.21 7.34 0.43
C TRP A 85 7.01 6.91 1.91
N PRO A 86 7.31 7.78 2.90
CA PRO A 86 7.17 7.42 4.31
C PRO A 86 5.74 7.17 4.78
N THR A 87 4.78 7.96 4.28
CA THR A 87 3.37 7.92 4.75
C THR A 87 2.71 6.57 4.46
N ASP A 88 3.17 5.85 3.44
CA ASP A 88 2.64 4.53 3.11
C ASP A 88 2.97 3.53 4.22
N PHE A 89 4.17 3.61 4.80
CA PHE A 89 4.53 2.84 5.98
C PHE A 89 3.70 3.22 7.19
N GLU A 90 3.41 4.52 7.39
CA GLU A 90 2.52 4.95 8.47
C GLU A 90 1.15 4.29 8.34
N HIS A 91 0.57 4.29 7.15
CA HIS A 91 -0.73 3.67 6.88
C HIS A 91 -0.71 2.15 7.01
N LEU A 92 0.33 1.48 6.50
CA LEU A 92 0.52 0.04 6.67
C LEU A 92 0.57 -0.33 8.16
N LEU A 93 1.46 0.30 8.92
CA LEU A 93 1.66 0.00 10.34
C LEU A 93 0.41 0.36 11.16
N SER A 94 -0.21 1.51 10.87
CA SER A 94 -1.46 1.92 11.50
C SER A 94 -2.56 0.90 11.24
N LEU A 95 -2.70 0.37 10.01
CA LEU A 95 -3.70 -0.64 9.66
C LEU A 95 -3.46 -1.99 10.36
N LEU A 96 -2.26 -2.28 10.87
CA LEU A 96 -1.99 -3.48 11.67
C LEU A 96 -2.33 -3.33 13.16
N ILE A 97 -2.43 -2.09 13.66
CA ILE A 97 -2.78 -1.78 15.04
C ILE A 97 -4.30 -1.90 15.23
N THR A 98 -4.72 -2.76 16.15
CA THR A 98 -6.14 -3.04 16.43
C THR A 98 -6.64 -2.38 17.72
N GLY A 99 -5.76 -1.70 18.44
CA GLY A 99 -6.07 -0.95 19.65
C GLY A 99 -4.82 -0.68 20.51
N PRO A 100 -4.99 -0.04 21.67
CA PRO A 100 -3.86 0.27 22.56
C PRO A 100 -3.07 -0.98 22.95
N GLY A 101 -1.79 -1.04 22.57
CA GLY A 101 -0.90 -2.17 22.83
C GLY A 101 -1.29 -3.47 22.10
N ARG A 102 -2.13 -3.39 21.07
CA ARG A 102 -2.66 -4.56 20.34
C ARG A 102 -2.43 -4.41 18.84
N MET A 103 -2.01 -5.49 18.20
CA MET A 103 -1.88 -5.60 16.76
C MET A 103 -2.36 -6.98 16.29
N HIS A 104 -2.67 -7.11 15.00
CA HIS A 104 -2.89 -8.43 14.42
C HIS A 104 -1.62 -9.31 14.48
N PRO A 105 -1.76 -10.64 14.60
CA PRO A 105 -0.64 -11.54 14.39
C PRO A 105 -0.21 -11.48 12.92
N VAL A 106 1.01 -11.02 12.69
CA VAL A 106 1.67 -10.96 11.38
C VAL A 106 3.09 -11.53 11.49
N PRO A 107 3.65 -12.05 10.39
CA PRO A 107 5.05 -12.47 10.38
C PRO A 107 5.99 -11.28 10.56
N GLY A 108 7.25 -11.56 10.91
CA GLY A 108 8.30 -10.55 10.90
C GLY A 108 8.57 -10.08 9.47
N PHE A 109 8.81 -8.77 9.31
CA PHE A 109 9.18 -8.16 8.05
C PHE A 109 10.14 -7.00 8.27
N ASP A 110 10.99 -6.75 7.28
CA ASP A 110 11.82 -5.56 7.21
C ASP A 110 11.10 -4.48 6.39
N MET A 111 11.28 -3.21 6.80
CA MET A 111 10.90 -2.07 5.98
C MET A 111 12.13 -1.50 5.29
N LYS A 112 12.08 -1.42 3.96
CA LYS A 112 13.13 -0.82 3.14
C LYS A 112 12.59 0.45 2.49
N PHE A 113 12.94 1.59 3.07
CA PHE A 113 12.74 2.86 2.38
C PHE A 113 13.73 2.97 1.21
N GLN A 114 13.21 3.23 0.01
CA GLN A 114 14.03 3.32 -1.19
C GLN A 114 13.79 4.65 -1.90
N ARG A 115 14.79 5.53 -1.83
CA ARG A 115 14.75 6.80 -2.57
C ARG A 115 15.07 6.56 -4.04
N LEU A 116 14.21 7.02 -4.94
CA LEU A 116 14.33 6.80 -6.38
C LEU A 116 14.42 8.15 -7.13
N PRO A 117 15.62 8.74 -7.26
CA PRO A 117 15.78 10.01 -7.97
C PRO A 117 15.33 9.91 -9.43
N GLY A 118 14.41 10.78 -9.86
CA GLY A 118 13.90 10.81 -11.23
C GLY A 118 12.78 9.79 -11.51
N PHE A 119 12.42 8.95 -10.55
CA PHE A 119 11.18 8.17 -10.59
C PHE A 119 10.04 9.01 -10.00
N ASN A 120 8.90 9.01 -10.67
CA ASN A 120 7.67 9.59 -10.16
C ASN A 120 6.52 8.66 -10.56
N THR A 121 5.96 8.00 -9.55
CA THR A 121 4.89 7.00 -9.70
C THR A 121 3.72 7.55 -10.49
N ALA A 122 3.33 8.82 -10.26
CA ALA A 122 2.25 9.48 -10.98
C ALA A 122 2.50 9.65 -12.50
N SER A 123 3.77 9.58 -12.94
CA SER A 123 4.14 9.69 -14.37
C SER A 123 4.42 8.34 -15.04
N THR A 124 4.64 7.28 -14.25
CA THR A 124 5.02 5.95 -14.72
C THR A 124 3.92 4.91 -14.53
N SER A 125 2.96 5.18 -13.66
CA SER A 125 1.83 4.30 -13.40
C SER A 125 0.86 4.27 -14.58
N ARG A 126 0.30 3.09 -14.83
CA ARG A 126 -0.74 2.88 -15.85
C ARG A 126 -2.04 3.60 -15.47
N VAL A 127 -2.31 3.70 -14.16
CA VAL A 127 -3.44 4.44 -13.60
C VAL A 127 -2.86 5.24 -12.43
N PRO A 128 -2.36 6.46 -12.68
CA PRO A 128 -1.81 7.29 -11.62
C PRO A 128 -2.79 7.46 -10.47
N HIS A 129 -2.27 7.50 -9.24
CA HIS A 129 -3.07 7.71 -8.03
C HIS A 129 -4.03 6.55 -7.72
N ASN A 130 -3.62 5.35 -8.13
CA ASN A 130 -4.22 4.09 -7.73
C ASN A 130 -3.14 3.24 -7.08
N ALA A 131 -3.29 2.93 -5.79
CA ALA A 131 -2.24 2.27 -5.02
C ALA A 131 -1.73 0.95 -5.63
N LEU A 132 -2.60 0.17 -6.29
CA LEU A 132 -2.15 -1.07 -6.93
C LEU A 132 -1.26 -0.78 -8.15
N ALA A 133 -1.72 0.09 -9.05
CA ALA A 133 -0.97 0.43 -10.26
C ALA A 133 0.34 1.17 -9.91
N ASP A 134 0.32 1.98 -8.86
CA ASP A 134 1.46 2.74 -8.36
C ASP A 134 2.50 1.82 -7.72
N ALA A 135 2.08 0.85 -6.90
CA ALA A 135 2.96 -0.20 -6.37
C ALA A 135 3.51 -1.15 -7.46
N GLU A 136 2.75 -1.45 -8.52
CA GLU A 136 3.22 -2.20 -9.70
C GLU A 136 4.32 -1.43 -10.43
N ALA A 137 4.15 -0.12 -10.65
CA ALA A 137 5.16 0.72 -11.27
C ALA A 137 6.44 0.81 -10.41
N LEU A 138 6.29 0.94 -9.09
CA LEU A 138 7.41 0.92 -8.15
C LEU A 138 8.18 -0.40 -8.21
N ARG A 139 7.47 -1.55 -8.23
CA ARG A 139 8.08 -2.88 -8.43
C ARG A 139 8.89 -2.89 -9.71
N ASP A 140 8.27 -2.58 -10.84
CA ASP A 140 8.89 -2.73 -12.16
C ASP A 140 10.15 -1.87 -12.28
N TYR A 141 10.12 -0.65 -11.75
CA TYR A 141 11.28 0.21 -11.70
C TYR A 141 12.41 -0.38 -10.83
N CYS A 142 12.08 -0.86 -9.63
CA CYS A 142 13.08 -1.39 -8.70
C CYS A 142 13.70 -2.70 -9.18
N GLU A 143 12.91 -3.61 -9.75
CA GLU A 143 13.40 -4.88 -10.28
C GLU A 143 14.22 -4.69 -11.57
N ALA A 144 13.92 -3.67 -12.38
CA ALA A 144 14.71 -3.35 -13.57
C ALA A 144 16.07 -2.69 -13.27
N ASN A 145 16.18 -1.93 -12.18
CA ASN A 145 17.36 -1.09 -11.88
C ASN A 145 18.18 -1.55 -10.67
N HIS A 146 17.65 -2.43 -9.83
CA HIS A 146 18.26 -2.85 -8.57
C HIS A 146 18.03 -4.34 -8.24
N GLY A 147 17.87 -5.17 -9.28
CA GLY A 147 17.80 -6.64 -9.20
C GLY A 147 19.16 -7.30 -8.98
#